data_AF-A0A371JWB3-F1
#
_entry.id   AF-A0A371JWB3-F1
#
_cell.length_a   1.000
_cell.length_b   1.000
_cell.length_c   1.000
_cell.angle_alpha   90.00
_cell.angle_beta   90.00
_cell.angle_gamma   90.00
#
_symmetry.space_group_name_H-M   'P 1'
#
loop_
_entity.id
_entity.type
_entity.pdbx_description
1 polymer ?
#
loop_
_entity_poly.entity_id
_entity_poly.type
_entity_poly.pdbx_seq_one_letter_code
_entity_poly.pdbx_strand_id
1 'polypeptide(L)'
;MSRNADHVYTAARDIARLEARIAGLPDDARVQLSMRDGRVLRGVVAALPTLQSFYGPGEQEGLNGVVRLEEPLGAGGVRIHDLWLDEIDAIRPLTAAELGRSAH
;
A
#
# COMPACT_ATOMS: atom_id res chain seq x y z
N MET A 1 -5.42 11.77 -19.21
CA MET A 1 -4.17 11.05 -18.92
C MET A 1 -4.57 9.70 -18.35
N SER A 2 -4.29 8.62 -19.06
CA SER A 2 -4.66 7.26 -18.67
C SER A 2 -3.88 6.85 -17.42
N ARG A 3 -4.54 6.21 -16.44
CA ARG A 3 -3.87 5.67 -15.25
C ARG A 3 -3.47 4.24 -15.57
N ASN A 4 -2.20 4.03 -15.84
CA ASN A 4 -1.68 2.72 -16.19
C ASN A 4 -1.18 2.01 -14.93
N ALA A 5 -1.39 0.70 -14.86
CA ALA A 5 -0.89 -0.18 -13.81
C ALA A 5 -0.28 -1.43 -14.43
N ASP A 6 0.73 -2.00 -13.79
CA ASP A 6 1.34 -3.25 -14.27
C ASP A 6 0.37 -4.44 -14.13
N HIS A 7 -0.50 -4.39 -13.11
CA HIS A 7 -1.56 -5.36 -12.89
C HIS A 7 -2.90 -4.67 -12.60
N VAL A 8 -3.97 -5.26 -13.14
CA VAL A 8 -5.36 -4.87 -12.86
C VAL A 8 -6.20 -6.13 -12.62
N TYR A 9 -7.25 -5.99 -11.81
CA TYR A 9 -8.09 -7.11 -11.41
C TYR A 9 -9.55 -6.85 -11.77
N THR A 10 -10.19 -7.83 -12.39
CA THR A 10 -11.61 -7.79 -12.80
C THR A 10 -12.45 -8.85 -12.10
N ALA A 11 -11.83 -9.92 -11.61
CA ALA A 11 -12.52 -10.99 -10.91
C ALA A 11 -12.92 -10.56 -9.48
N ALA A 12 -14.18 -10.80 -9.11
CA ALA A 12 -14.73 -10.44 -7.81
C ALA A 12 -13.91 -10.98 -6.61
N ARG A 13 -13.35 -12.19 -6.74
CA ARG A 13 -12.50 -12.79 -5.69
C ARG A 13 -11.23 -11.97 -5.44
N ASP A 14 -10.62 -11.46 -6.49
CA ASP A 14 -9.36 -10.72 -6.38
C ASP A 14 -9.63 -9.30 -5.91
N ILE A 15 -10.73 -8.68 -6.36
CA ILE A 15 -11.22 -7.40 -5.84
C ILE A 15 -11.47 -7.49 -4.33
N ALA A 16 -12.19 -8.51 -3.85
CA ALA A 16 -12.43 -8.73 -2.43
C ALA A 16 -11.13 -8.91 -1.62
N ARG A 17 -10.08 -9.49 -2.21
CA ARG A 17 -8.75 -9.57 -1.56
C ARG A 17 -8.11 -8.19 -1.41
N LEU A 18 -8.23 -7.32 -2.42
CA LEU A 18 -7.73 -5.95 -2.33
C LEU A 18 -8.53 -5.13 -1.30
N GLU A 19 -9.85 -5.28 -1.26
CA GLU A 19 -10.70 -4.63 -0.24
C GLU A 19 -10.33 -5.08 1.18
N ALA A 20 -10.06 -6.37 1.38
CA ALA A 20 -9.61 -6.88 2.67
C ALA A 20 -8.26 -6.27 3.10
N ARG A 21 -7.37 -5.95 2.16
CA ARG A 21 -6.12 -5.23 2.45
C ARG A 21 -6.38 -3.77 2.82
N ILE A 22 -7.29 -3.10 2.11
CA ILE A 22 -7.71 -1.72 2.44
C ILE A 22 -8.25 -1.64 3.87
N ALA A 23 -9.04 -2.63 4.29
CA ALA A 23 -9.56 -2.68 5.67
C ALA A 23 -8.45 -2.75 6.74
N GLY A 24 -7.27 -3.27 6.40
CA GLY A 24 -6.08 -3.26 7.27
C GLY A 24 -5.24 -1.98 7.19
N LEU A 25 -5.61 -1.03 6.33
CA LEU A 25 -4.88 0.20 6.06
C LEU A 25 -5.76 1.44 6.24
N PRO A 26 -6.32 1.66 7.45
CA PRO A 26 -7.06 2.89 7.70
C PRO A 26 -6.17 4.12 7.57
N ASP A 27 -6.82 5.27 7.44
CA ASP A 27 -6.18 6.58 7.50
C ASP A 27 -5.36 6.74 8.79
N ASP A 28 -4.18 7.38 8.69
CA ASP A 28 -3.23 7.57 9.79
C ASP A 28 -2.74 6.28 10.49
N ALA A 29 -2.98 5.11 9.88
CA ALA A 29 -2.59 3.83 10.45
C ALA A 29 -1.07 3.64 10.43
N ARG A 30 -0.51 3.27 11.58
CA ARG A 30 0.90 2.89 11.70
C ARG A 30 1.03 1.41 11.38
N VAL A 31 1.78 1.07 10.35
CA VAL A 31 1.84 -0.28 9.84
C VAL A 31 3.25 -0.68 9.41
N GLN A 32 3.51 -1.98 9.50
CA GLN A 32 4.58 -2.65 8.78
C GLN A 32 3.95 -3.40 7.60
N LEU A 33 4.41 -3.08 6.39
CA LEU A 33 4.02 -3.75 5.17
C LEU A 33 5.13 -4.72 4.78
N SER A 34 4.76 -5.97 4.54
CA SER A 34 5.64 -6.94 3.88
C SER A 34 5.22 -6.99 2.42
N MET A 35 6.15 -6.71 1.51
CA MET A 35 5.95 -6.69 0.08
C MET A 35 6.25 -8.08 -0.50
N ARG A 36 5.61 -8.44 -1.63
CA ARG A 36 5.84 -9.72 -2.32
C ARG A 36 7.28 -9.92 -2.79
N ASP A 37 8.01 -8.84 -3.03
CA ASP A 37 9.42 -8.87 -3.40
C ASP A 37 10.37 -9.08 -2.19
N GLY A 38 9.81 -9.24 -0.99
CA GLY A 38 10.55 -9.44 0.25
C GLY A 38 10.93 -8.16 0.98
N ARG A 39 10.66 -6.97 0.42
CA ARG A 39 10.86 -5.71 1.14
C ARG A 39 9.92 -5.63 2.34
N VAL A 40 10.41 -5.02 3.42
CA VAL A 40 9.60 -4.69 4.60
C VAL A 40 9.69 -3.21 4.83
N LEU A 41 8.54 -2.53 4.78
CA LEU A 41 8.42 -1.09 4.93
C LEU A 41 7.64 -0.79 6.20
N ARG A 42 8.02 0.29 6.91
CA ARG A 42 7.34 0.73 8.13
C ARG A 42 7.00 2.20 7.99
N GLY A 43 5.77 2.57 8.29
CA GLY A 43 5.33 3.93 8.12
C GLY A 43 3.92 4.19 8.61
N VAL A 44 3.45 5.39 8.28
CA VAL A 44 2.07 5.83 8.48
C VAL A 44 1.38 5.83 7.13
N VAL A 45 0.16 5.31 7.07
CA VAL A 45 -0.69 5.40 5.87
C VAL A 45 -1.15 6.85 5.73
N ALA A 46 -0.74 7.52 4.66
CA ALA A 46 -0.99 8.97 4.48
C ALA A 46 -2.47 9.30 4.23
N ALA A 47 -3.20 8.34 3.63
CA ALA A 47 -4.61 8.44 3.32
C ALA A 47 -5.20 7.05 3.14
N LEU A 48 -6.48 6.88 3.46
CA LEU A 48 -7.21 5.63 3.19
C LEU A 48 -7.07 5.22 1.71
N PRO A 49 -6.46 4.06 1.40
CA PRO A 49 -6.32 3.61 0.02
C PRO A 49 -7.68 3.26 -0.59
N THR A 50 -7.84 3.54 -1.88
CA THR A 50 -9.10 3.28 -2.60
C THR A 50 -8.86 2.48 -3.88
N LEU A 51 -9.80 1.58 -4.18
CA LEU A 51 -9.86 0.91 -5.48
C LEU A 51 -10.30 1.91 -6.55
N GLN A 52 -9.57 1.93 -7.65
CA GLN A 52 -9.79 2.84 -8.78
C GLN A 52 -9.57 2.06 -10.08
N SER A 53 -10.18 2.53 -11.18
CA SER A 53 -9.93 1.95 -12.50
C SER A 53 -8.53 2.32 -13.00
N PHE A 54 -7.82 1.32 -13.50
CA PHE A 54 -6.54 1.44 -14.19
C PHE A 54 -6.59 0.65 -15.50
N TYR A 55 -5.69 0.99 -16.41
CA TYR A 55 -5.42 0.22 -17.63
C TYR A 55 -4.18 -0.64 -17.41
N GLY A 56 -4.37 -1.94 -17.49
CA GLY A 56 -3.32 -2.95 -17.45
C GLY A 56 -2.64 -3.20 -18.80
N PRO A 57 -1.75 -4.19 -18.86
CA PRO A 57 -1.14 -4.63 -20.12
C PRO A 57 -2.20 -4.99 -21.17
N GLY A 58 -1.99 -4.52 -22.41
CA GLY A 58 -2.94 -4.75 -23.50
C GLY A 58 -4.23 -3.92 -23.41
N GLU A 59 -4.19 -2.76 -22.75
CA GLU A 59 -5.32 -1.82 -22.60
C GLU A 59 -6.53 -2.42 -21.86
N GLN A 60 -6.31 -3.50 -21.10
CA GLN A 60 -7.35 -4.10 -20.28
C GLN A 60 -7.71 -3.18 -19.12
N GLU A 61 -8.97 -2.77 -19.03
CA GLU A 61 -9.46 -2.04 -17.86
C GLU A 61 -9.73 -2.99 -16.70
N GLY A 62 -9.32 -2.60 -15.50
CA GLY A 62 -9.67 -3.28 -14.26
C GLY A 62 -9.39 -2.43 -13.03
N LEU A 63 -9.53 -3.02 -11.85
CA LEU A 63 -9.35 -2.33 -10.58
C LEU A 63 -7.99 -2.64 -9.96
N ASN A 64 -7.38 -1.61 -9.38
CA ASN A 64 -6.27 -1.73 -8.44
C ASN A 64 -6.31 -0.52 -7.49
N GLY A 65 -5.32 -0.36 -6.62
CA GLY A 65 -5.17 0.85 -5.82
C GLY A 65 -3.73 1.05 -5.37
N VAL A 66 -3.45 2.29 -4.97
CA VAL A 66 -2.12 2.71 -4.51
C VAL A 66 -2.23 3.08 -3.04
N VAL A 67 -1.31 2.55 -2.24
CA VAL A 67 -1.10 2.89 -0.84
C VAL A 67 0.05 3.88 -0.77
N ARG A 68 -0.21 5.06 -0.20
CA ARG A 68 0.86 6.00 0.13
C ARG A 68 1.29 5.77 1.57
N LEU A 69 2.54 5.35 1.74
CA LEU A 69 3.15 5.12 3.04
C LEU A 69 4.23 6.17 3.32
N GLU A 70 4.13 6.81 4.47
CA GLU A 70 5.06 7.80 4.97
C GLU A 70 5.99 7.15 5.99
N GLU A 71 7.24 6.92 5.60
CA GLU A 71 8.28 6.36 6.47
C GLU A 71 9.00 7.50 7.20
N PRO A 72 8.89 7.58 8.55
CA PRO A 72 9.59 8.61 9.33
C PRO A 72 11.10 8.35 9.35
N LEU A 73 11.89 9.40 9.13
CA LEU A 73 13.34 9.40 9.17
C LEU A 73 13.83 10.18 10.41
N GLY A 74 14.94 9.74 11.03
CA GLY A 74 15.40 10.22 12.34
C GLY A 74 15.72 11.73 12.45
N ALA A 75 15.91 12.44 11.33
CA ALA A 75 16.14 13.89 11.31
C ALA A 75 14.87 14.72 11.05
N GLY A 76 13.68 14.18 11.31
CA GLY A 76 12.39 14.83 11.01
C GLY A 76 12.02 14.82 9.53
N GLY A 77 12.75 14.05 8.72
CA GLY A 77 12.39 13.79 7.32
C GLY A 77 11.32 12.72 7.22
N VAL A 78 10.63 12.69 6.08
CA VAL A 78 9.68 11.63 5.72
C VAL A 78 10.04 11.14 4.33
N ARG A 79 10.08 9.81 4.15
CA ARG A 79 10.19 9.18 2.84
C ARG A 79 8.80 8.70 2.42
N ILE A 80 8.35 9.16 1.25
CA ILE A 80 7.07 8.75 0.68
C ILE A 80 7.29 7.53 -0.21
N HIS A 81 6.48 6.50 0.01
CA HIS A 81 6.41 5.31 -0.83
C HIS A 81 5.00 5.18 -1.41
N ASP A 82 4.89 5.21 -2.74
CA ASP A 82 3.64 4.88 -3.44
C ASP A 82 3.73 3.39 -3.86
N LEU A 83 2.91 2.55 -3.23
CA LEU A 83 2.97 1.09 -3.34
C LEU A 83 1.66 0.56 -3.91
N TRP A 84 1.72 -0.47 -4.74
CA TRP A 84 0.51 -1.12 -5.23
C TRP A 84 -0.12 -2.00 -4.14
N LEU A 85 -1.45 -1.93 -4.01
CA LEU A 85 -2.19 -2.78 -3.07
C LEU A 85 -1.99 -4.27 -3.36
N ASP A 86 -1.82 -4.65 -4.63
CA ASP A 86 -1.65 -6.04 -5.03
C ASP A 86 -0.29 -6.61 -4.62
N GLU A 87 0.74 -5.78 -4.50
CA GLU A 87 2.10 -6.16 -4.12
C GLU A 87 2.29 -6.32 -2.61
N ILE A 88 1.32 -5.92 -1.79
CA ILE A 88 1.37 -6.11 -0.34
C ILE A 88 1.06 -7.56 -0.02
N ASP A 89 1.98 -8.26 0.62
CA ASP A 89 1.82 -9.64 1.06
C ASP A 89 1.15 -9.71 2.43
N ALA A 90 1.64 -8.93 3.40
CA ALA A 90 1.11 -8.90 4.76
C ALA A 90 1.11 -7.49 5.36
N ILE A 91 0.10 -7.20 6.18
CA ILE A 91 -0.08 -5.93 6.90
C ILE A 91 -0.07 -6.23 8.39
N ARG A 92 0.81 -5.55 9.13
CA ARG A 92 0.88 -5.65 10.59
C ARG A 92 0.75 -4.26 11.23
N PRO A 93 -0.24 -4.02 12.09
CA PRO A 93 -0.30 -2.79 12.88
C PRO A 93 0.94 -2.61 13.76
N LEU A 94 1.38 -1.36 13.89
CA LEU A 94 2.49 -0.96 14.73
C LEU A 94 2.02 -0.05 15.86
N THR A 95 2.63 -0.21 17.02
CA THR A 95 2.58 0.80 18.08
C THR A 95 3.49 1.98 17.74
N ALA A 96 3.27 3.13 18.38
CA ALA A 96 4.15 4.30 18.23
C ALA A 96 5.62 3.98 18.55
N ALA A 97 5.85 3.16 19.58
CA ALA A 97 7.19 2.73 20.00
C ALA A 97 7.87 1.77 19.00
N GLU A 98 7.12 1.01 18.21
CA GLU A 98 7.68 0.18 17.14
C GLU A 98 8.04 1.01 15.91
N LEU A 99 7.21 2.00 15.55
CA LEU A 99 7.47 2.88 14.42
C LEU A 99 8.69 3.79 14.68
N GLY A 100 8.86 4.27 15.91
CA GLY A 100 10.02 5.08 16.31
C GLY A 100 11.35 4.31 16.37
N ARG A 101 11.33 2.96 16.27
CA ARG A 101 12.52 2.11 16.25
C ARG A 101 13.08 1.87 14.84
N SER A 102 12.85 2.80 13.91
CA SER A 102 13.50 2.80 12.61
C SER A 102 15.02 2.88 12.79
N ALA A 103 15.74 1.96 12.14
CA ALA A 103 17.10 1.55 12.48
C ALA A 103 18.08 2.72 12.63
N HIS A 104 18.89 2.61 13.68
CA HIS A 104 19.97 3.52 14.04
C HIS A 104 21.18 3.37 13.12
#